data_AF-A0A6H2H7H7-F1
#
_entry.id   AF-A0A6H2H7H7-F1
#
_cell.length_a   1.000
_cell.length_b   1.000
_cell.length_c   1.000
_cell.angle_alpha   90.00
_cell.angle_beta   90.00
_cell.angle_gamma   90.00
#
_symmetry.space_group_name_H-M   'P 1'
#
loop_
_entity.id
_entity.type
_entity.pdbx_description
1 polymer ?
#
loop_
_entity_poly.entity_id
_entity_poly.type
_entity_poly.pdbx_seq_one_letter_code
_entity_poly.pdbx_strand_id
1 'polypeptide(L)'
;MRALGLAHYWQGLLDDGKVQNVREIAQREEMDVTQVRRLLRLTLLAPELLEAIVAKATLSSINLEFVLRRVMPDDWHAQSALLTA
;
A
#
# COMPACT_ATOMS: atom_id res chain seq x y z
N MET A 1 -8.13 2.30 -6.59
CA MET A 1 -7.21 1.95 -7.70
C MET A 1 -6.04 2.94 -7.84
N ARG A 2 -6.26 4.27 -7.94
CA ARG A 2 -5.15 5.26 -8.06
C ARG A 2 -4.05 5.12 -6.99
N ALA A 3 -4.42 4.98 -5.72
CA ALA A 3 -3.47 4.82 -4.62
C ALA A 3 -2.54 3.61 -4.76
N LEU A 4 -3.09 2.47 -5.22
CA LEU A 4 -2.32 1.25 -5.45
C LEU A 4 -1.37 1.42 -6.64
N GLY A 5 -1.87 2.01 -7.74
CA GLY A 5 -1.05 2.32 -8.91
C GLY A 5 0.12 3.23 -8.57
N LEU A 6 -0.11 4.29 -7.78
CA LEU A 6 0.96 5.19 -7.30
C LEU A 6 1.96 4.43 -6.43
N ALA A 7 1.50 3.61 -5.50
CA ALA A 7 2.39 2.84 -4.62
C ALA A 7 3.36 1.96 -5.40
N HIS A 8 2.87 1.16 -6.35
CA HIS A 8 3.71 0.30 -7.18
C HIS A 8 4.58 1.09 -8.16
N TYR A 9 4.07 2.17 -8.74
CA TYR A 9 4.86 3.04 -9.61
C TYR A 9 6.05 3.66 -8.85
N TRP A 10 5.80 4.25 -7.69
CA TRP A 10 6.84 4.85 -6.86
C TRP A 10 7.83 3.82 -6.32
N GLN A 11 7.36 2.63 -5.95
CA GLN A 11 8.24 1.51 -5.60
C GLN A 11 9.15 1.15 -6.77
N GLY A 12 8.62 1.04 -7.98
CA GLY A 12 9.42 0.80 -9.18
C GLY A 12 10.45 1.92 -9.45
N LEU A 13 10.10 3.19 -9.22
CA LEU A 13 11.07 4.28 -9.33
C LEU A 13 12.22 4.15 -8.32
N LEU A 14 11.93 3.70 -7.10
CA LEU A 14 12.93 3.46 -6.06
C LEU A 14 13.82 2.26 -6.42
N ASP A 15 13.21 1.15 -6.82
CA ASP A 15 13.91 -0.09 -7.17
C ASP A 15 14.80 0.11 -8.41
N ASP A 16 14.33 0.88 -9.40
CA ASP A 16 15.10 1.25 -10.59
C ASP A 16 16.16 2.33 -10.33
N GLY A 17 16.20 2.91 -9.12
CA GLY A 17 17.09 4.04 -8.78
C GLY A 17 16.79 5.35 -9.51
N LYS A 18 15.62 5.48 -10.15
CA LYS A 18 15.14 6.70 -10.85
C LYS A 18 14.81 7.85 -9.88
N VAL A 19 14.62 7.53 -8.61
CA VAL A 19 14.54 8.44 -7.47
C VAL A 19 15.40 7.89 -6.34
N GLN A 20 16.04 8.77 -5.59
CA GLN A 20 16.97 8.40 -4.52
C GLN A 20 16.26 7.95 -3.25
N ASN A 21 15.11 8.54 -2.94
CA ASN A 21 14.35 8.24 -1.74
C ASN A 21 12.93 8.83 -1.78
N VAL A 22 12.15 8.50 -0.75
CA VAL A 22 10.74 8.92 -0.63
C VAL A 22 10.55 10.44 -0.58
N ARG A 23 11.53 11.24 -0.13
CA ARG A 23 11.40 12.71 -0.12
C ARG A 23 11.39 13.29 -1.53
N GLU A 24 12.17 12.70 -2.43
CA GLU A 24 12.19 13.13 -3.84
C GLU A 24 10.85 12.83 -4.52
N ILE A 25 10.23 11.69 -4.24
CA ILE A 25 8.87 11.39 -4.71
C ILE A 25 7.88 12.43 -4.18
N ALA A 26 7.92 12.73 -2.88
CA ALA A 26 7.05 13.73 -2.27
C ALA A 26 7.21 15.12 -2.91
N GLN A 27 8.45 15.53 -3.21
CA GLN A 27 8.70 16.78 -3.91
C GLN A 27 8.14 16.79 -5.33
N ARG A 28 8.34 15.72 -6.10
CA ARG A 28 7.85 15.59 -7.49
C ARG A 28 6.33 15.58 -7.59
N GLU A 29 5.67 14.98 -6.60
CA GLU A 29 4.21 14.84 -6.54
C GLU A 29 3.53 15.99 -5.78
N GLU A 30 4.32 16.94 -5.24
CA GLU A 30 3.85 18.03 -4.37
C GLU A 30 3.02 17.50 -3.17
N MET A 31 3.48 16.40 -2.58
CA MET A 31 2.83 15.68 -1.49
C MET A 31 3.68 15.68 -0.22
N ASP A 32 3.02 15.58 0.93
CA ASP A 32 3.71 15.34 2.19
C ASP A 32 4.40 13.96 2.19
N VAL A 33 5.63 13.90 2.70
CA VAL A 33 6.44 12.67 2.77
C VAL A 33 5.71 11.57 3.54
N THR A 34 4.94 11.91 4.56
CA THR A 34 4.13 10.96 5.35
C THR A 34 3.04 10.33 4.49
N GLN A 35 2.40 11.09 3.58
CA GLN A 35 1.40 10.55 2.67
C GLN A 35 2.04 9.58 1.67
N VAL A 36 3.20 9.93 1.11
CA VAL A 36 3.92 9.04 0.19
C VAL A 36 4.31 7.74 0.89
N ARG A 37 4.88 7.81 2.10
CA ARG A 37 5.20 6.63 2.92
C ARG A 37 3.96 5.80 3.21
N ARG A 38 2.85 6.44 3.57
CA ARG A 38 1.59 5.79 3.88
C ARG A 38 1.06 5.00 2.67
N LEU A 39 1.15 5.55 1.46
CA LEU A 39 0.75 4.85 0.24
C LEU A 39 1.74 3.76 -0.18
N LEU A 40 3.05 3.98 -0.03
CA LEU A 40 4.06 2.96 -0.33
C LEU A 40 3.85 1.69 0.49
N ARG A 41 3.31 1.77 1.71
CA ARG A 41 2.95 0.57 2.51
C ARG A 41 1.96 -0.37 1.82
N LEU A 42 1.26 0.08 0.79
CA LEU A 42 0.36 -0.77 -0.01
C LEU A 42 1.14 -1.83 -0.81
N THR A 43 2.43 -1.63 -1.10
CA THR A 43 3.25 -2.62 -1.81
C THR A 43 3.67 -3.79 -0.93
N LEU A 44 3.46 -3.68 0.38
CA LEU A 44 3.81 -4.71 1.37
C LEU A 44 2.63 -5.67 1.66
N LEU A 45 1.47 -5.44 1.02
CA LEU A 45 0.29 -6.24 1.29
C LEU A 45 0.39 -7.62 0.66
N ALA A 46 -0.09 -8.63 1.40
CA ALA A 46 -0.28 -9.96 0.86
C ALA A 46 -1.20 -9.89 -0.38
N PRO A 47 -0.90 -10.64 -1.46
CA PRO A 47 -1.69 -10.63 -2.69
C PRO A 47 -3.19 -10.89 -2.44
N GLU A 48 -3.53 -11.85 -1.58
CA GLU A 48 -4.91 -12.22 -1.29
C GLU A 48 -5.67 -11.08 -0.59
N LEU A 49 -5.00 -10.37 0.31
CA LEU A 49 -5.55 -9.20 0.99
C LEU A 49 -5.79 -8.06 -0.01
N LEU A 50 -4.87 -7.87 -0.94
CA LEU A 50 -4.99 -6.86 -1.99
C LEU A 50 -6.16 -7.19 -2.93
N GLU A 51 -6.29 -8.44 -3.35
CA GLU A 51 -7.40 -8.92 -4.17
C GLU A 51 -8.75 -8.70 -3.50
N ALA A 52 -8.87 -9.02 -2.20
CA ALA A 52 -10.08 -8.78 -1.44
C ALA A 52 -10.48 -7.29 -1.40
N ILE A 53 -9.51 -6.39 -1.20
CA ILE A 53 -9.74 -4.94 -1.20
C ILE A 53 -10.17 -4.44 -2.58
N VAL A 54 -9.53 -4.93 -3.65
CA VAL A 54 -9.81 -4.52 -5.04
C VAL A 54 -11.17 -5.04 -5.50
N ALA A 55 -11.51 -6.28 -5.17
CA ALA A 55 -12.78 -6.91 -5.48
C ALA A 55 -13.97 -6.22 -4.80
N LYS A 56 -13.72 -5.29 -3.85
CA LYS A 56 -14.73 -4.69 -2.97
C LYS A 56 -15.64 -5.77 -2.38
N ALA A 57 -15.05 -6.90 -1.99
CA ALA A 57 -15.82 -8.03 -1.50
C ALA A 57 -16.64 -7.57 -0.29
N THR A 58 -17.95 -7.44 -0.51
CA THR A 58 -18.96 -6.77 0.35
C THR A 58 -19.08 -7.37 1.76
N LEU A 59 -18.36 -8.45 2.04
CA LEU A 59 -18.41 -9.21 3.29
C LEU A 59 -17.33 -8.83 4.30
N SER A 60 -16.30 -8.06 3.93
CA SER A 60 -15.20 -7.74 4.83
C SER A 60 -15.19 -6.27 5.28
N SER A 61 -15.03 -6.03 6.58
CA SER A 61 -14.70 -4.73 7.19
C SER A 61 -13.33 -4.19 6.72
N ILE A 62 -12.63 -4.97 5.90
CA ILE A 62 -11.30 -4.75 5.38
C ILE A 62 -11.41 -3.99 4.05
N ASN A 63 -11.01 -2.72 4.10
CA ASN A 63 -10.92 -1.87 2.93
C ASN A 63 -9.59 -1.11 2.92
N LEU A 64 -9.38 -0.29 1.89
CA LEU A 64 -8.16 0.50 1.75
C LEU A 64 -7.90 1.42 2.95
N GLU A 65 -8.94 2.01 3.53
CA GLU A 65 -8.81 2.89 4.70
C GLU A 65 -8.37 2.13 5.95
N PHE A 66 -8.94 0.93 6.16
CA PHE A 66 -8.58 0.03 7.25
C PHE A 66 -7.09 -0.32 7.22
N VAL A 67 -6.59 -0.74 6.06
CA VAL A 67 -5.17 -1.09 5.89
C VAL A 67 -4.25 0.12 6.05
N LEU A 68 -4.63 1.29 5.53
CA LEU A 68 -3.82 2.49 5.61
C LEU A 68 -3.81 3.16 6.99
N ARG A 69 -4.74 2.83 7.88
CA ARG A 69 -4.84 3.39 9.25
C ARG A 69 -4.14 2.55 10.32
N ARG A 70 -3.95 1.26 10.08
CA ARG A 70 -3.31 0.34 11.02
C ARG A 70 -1.86 0.06 10.64
N VAL A 71 -1.07 -0.38 11.61
CA VAL A 71 0.20 -1.07 11.32
C VAL A 71 -0.17 -2.47 10.84
N MET A 72 0.29 -2.82 9.64
CA MET A 72 0.08 -4.15 9.07
C MET A 72 1.19 -5.07 9.59
N PRO A 73 0.91 -6.34 9.88
CA PRO A 73 1.96 -7.33 10.06
C PRO A 73 2.85 -7.38 8.83
N ASP A 74 4.16 -7.49 9.01
CA ASP A 74 5.10 -7.64 7.89
C ASP A 74 5.02 -9.06 7.27
N ASP A 75 4.54 -10.04 8.03
CA ASP A 75 4.31 -11.41 7.55
C ASP A 75 2.97 -11.53 6.79
N TRP A 76 3.03 -12.08 5.58
CA TRP A 76 1.85 -12.24 4.72
C TRP A 76 0.83 -13.25 5.26
N HIS A 77 1.24 -14.31 5.96
CA HIS A 77 0.28 -15.25 6.54
C HIS A 77 -0.57 -14.57 7.62
N ALA A 78 0.06 -13.76 8.47
CA ALA A 78 -0.62 -12.93 9.47
C ALA A 78 -1.53 -11.88 8.82
N GLN A 79 -1.17 -11.35 7.65
CA GLN A 79 -2.06 -10.46 6.89
C GLN A 79 -3.28 -11.21 6.33
N SER A 80 -3.08 -12.37 5.70
CA SER A 80 -4.16 -13.15 5.07
C SER A 80 -5.11 -13.76 6.09
N ALA A 81 -4.65 -14.07 7.31
CA ALA A 81 -5.50 -14.51 8.41
C ALA A 81 -6.60 -13.49 8.79
N LEU A 82 -6.43 -12.22 8.42
CA LEU A 82 -7.42 -11.17 8.67
C LEU A 82 -8.65 -11.32 7.76
N LEU A 83 -8.54 -12.02 6.63
CA LEU A 83 -9.66 -12.29 5.73
C LEU A 83 -10.61 -13.38 6.27
N THR A 84 -10.11 -14.22 7.18
CA THR A 84 -10.84 -15.36 7.75
C THR A 84 -11.39 -15.09 9.16
N ALA A 85 -11.03 -13.95 9.76
CA ALA A 85 -11.46 -13.53 11.09
C ALA A 85 -12.74 -12.69 11.03
#